data_AF-A0A7W9TWK3-F1
#
_entry.id   AF-A0A7W9TWK3-F1
#
_cell.length_a   1.000
_cell.length_b   1.000
_cell.length_c   1.000
_cell.angle_alpha   90.00
_cell.angle_beta   90.00
_cell.angle_gamma   90.00
#
_symmetry.space_group_name_H-M   'P 1'
#
loop_
_entity.id
_entity.type
_entity.pdbx_description
1 polymer ?
#
loop_
_entity_poly.entity_id
_entity_poly.type
_entity_poly.pdbx_seq_one_letter_code
_entity_poly.pdbx_strand_id
1 'polypeptide(L)'
;MAKPNIEQALRDLLTGPERKRAAEFMGWDASEVSRFLSGQRGVMITEINKAIEVAGFALVSRPYLDAIATLCKVGAACECARQGAGECGVR
;
A
#
# COMPACT_ATOMS: atom_id res chain seq x y z
N MET A 1 -8.86 4.02 -11.40
CA MET A 1 -7.90 3.15 -10.68
C MET A 1 -8.66 1.95 -10.15
N ALA A 2 -8.15 0.73 -10.37
CA ALA A 2 -8.71 -0.46 -9.75
C ALA A 2 -8.50 -0.41 -8.22
N LYS A 3 -9.40 -1.03 -7.46
CA LYS A 3 -9.26 -1.14 -6.01
C LYS A 3 -7.94 -1.86 -5.67
N PRO A 4 -7.08 -1.29 -4.80
CA PRO A 4 -5.85 -1.97 -4.39
C PRO A 4 -6.17 -3.34 -3.78
N ASN A 5 -5.43 -4.38 -4.19
CA ASN A 5 -5.56 -5.73 -3.67
C ASN A 5 -4.18 -6.25 -3.23
N ILE A 6 -4.03 -6.51 -1.93
CA ILE A 6 -2.79 -6.98 -1.31
C ILE A 6 -2.38 -8.34 -1.88
N GLU A 7 -3.33 -9.24 -2.15
CA GLU A 7 -3.01 -10.56 -2.71
C GLU A 7 -2.34 -10.40 -4.07
N GLN A 8 -2.89 -9.56 -4.95
CA GLN A 8 -2.32 -9.34 -6.27
C GLN A 8 -0.93 -8.69 -6.18
N ALA A 9 -0.77 -7.69 -5.31
CA ALA A 9 0.54 -7.05 -5.10
C ALA A 9 1.61 -8.05 -4.62
N LEU A 10 1.25 -8.95 -3.71
CA LEU A 10 2.16 -10.01 -3.25
C LEU A 10 2.48 -11.02 -4.37
N ARG A 11 1.49 -11.39 -5.20
CA ARG A 11 1.71 -12.27 -6.36
C ARG A 11 2.67 -11.64 -7.36
N ASP A 12 2.46 -10.36 -7.69
CA ASP A 12 3.31 -9.62 -8.62
C ASP A 12 4.75 -9.51 -8.07
N LEU A 13 4.89 -9.22 -6.77
CA LEU A 13 6.17 -9.12 -6.10
C LEU A 13 6.93 -10.47 -6.08
N LEU A 14 6.22 -11.56 -5.77
CA LEU A 14 6.79 -12.91 -5.66
C LEU A 14 7.02 -13.60 -7.02
N THR A 15 6.50 -13.04 -8.11
CA THR A 15 6.78 -13.49 -9.49
C THR A 15 7.78 -12.59 -10.21
N GLY A 16 7.97 -11.36 -9.73
CA GLY A 16 8.82 -10.35 -10.32
C GLY A 16 10.30 -10.41 -9.90
N PRO A 17 11.08 -9.37 -10.25
CA PRO A 17 12.51 -9.30 -9.99
C PRO A 17 12.85 -9.23 -8.49
N GLU A 18 11.95 -8.65 -7.69
CA GLU A 18 12.12 -8.50 -6.23
C GLU A 18 11.79 -9.79 -5.45
N ARG A 19 11.44 -10.89 -6.13
CA ARG A 19 11.01 -12.16 -5.50
C ARG A 19 11.93 -12.61 -4.36
N LYS A 20 13.25 -12.56 -4.58
CA LYS A 20 14.24 -13.03 -3.59
C LYS A 20 14.18 -12.21 -2.31
N ARG A 21 14.19 -10.88 -2.44
CA ARG A 21 14.09 -9.94 -1.33
C ARG A 21 12.77 -10.10 -0.59
N ALA A 22 11.67 -10.24 -1.34
CA ALA A 22 10.35 -10.40 -0.76
C ALA A 22 10.23 -11.71 0.03
N ALA A 23 10.72 -12.83 -0.53
CA ALA A 23 10.75 -14.11 0.16
C ALA A 23 11.61 -14.06 1.43
N GLU A 24 12.80 -13.45 1.36
CA GLU A 24 13.69 -13.27 2.51
C GLU A 24 13.05 -12.44 3.62
N PHE A 25 12.41 -11.31 3.27
CA PHE A 25 11.72 -10.46 4.23
C PHE A 25 10.53 -11.17 4.91
N MET A 26 9.81 -11.99 4.14
CA MET A 26 8.75 -12.85 4.68
C MET A 26 9.29 -14.01 5.50
N GLY A 27 10.58 -14.35 5.36
CA GLY A 27 11.20 -15.53 5.96
C GLY A 27 10.75 -16.83 5.27
N TRP A 28 10.39 -16.75 3.99
CA TRP A 28 9.89 -17.87 3.20
C TRP A 28 10.98 -18.51 2.35
N ASP A 29 10.98 -19.84 2.33
CA ASP A 29 11.77 -20.60 1.38
C ASP A 29 11.08 -20.69 -0.01
N ALA A 30 11.79 -21.21 -1.01
CA ALA A 30 11.27 -21.32 -2.38
C ALA A 30 10.02 -22.21 -2.49
N SER A 31 9.88 -23.23 -1.62
CA SER A 31 8.72 -24.11 -1.55
C SER A 31 7.50 -23.38 -0.96
N GLU A 32 7.71 -22.52 0.03
CA GLU A 32 6.68 -21.73 0.68
C GLU A 32 6.14 -20.66 -0.28
N VAL A 33 7.03 -19.98 -1.01
CA VAL A 33 6.65 -19.06 -2.09
C VAL A 33 5.80 -19.77 -3.14
N SER A 34 6.22 -20.96 -3.57
CA SER A 34 5.49 -21.73 -4.58
C SER A 34 4.10 -22.15 -4.09
N ARG A 35 4.00 -22.63 -2.83
CA ARG A 35 2.72 -22.99 -2.19
C ARG A 35 1.79 -21.79 -2.03
N PHE A 36 2.33 -20.61 -1.72
CA PHE A 36 1.53 -19.39 -1.64
C PHE A 36 0.96 -19.00 -3.02
N LEU A 37 1.81 -19.01 -4.06
CA LEU A 37 1.39 -18.69 -5.43
C LEU A 37 0.34 -19.68 -5.97
N SER A 38 0.41 -20.95 -5.58
CA SER A 38 -0.60 -21.97 -5.92
C SER A 38 -1.84 -21.95 -5.02
N GLY A 39 -1.93 -21.04 -4.05
CA GLY A 39 -3.06 -20.95 -3.11
C GLY A 39 -3.13 -22.07 -2.07
N GLN A 40 -2.07 -22.86 -1.92
CA GLN A 40 -1.98 -23.95 -0.94
C GLN A 40 -1.50 -23.47 0.44
N ARG A 41 -1.01 -22.24 0.53
CA ARG A 41 -0.56 -21.58 1.76
C ARG A 41 -1.21 -20.19 1.87
N GLY A 42 -1.63 -19.83 3.09
CA GLY A 42 -2.00 -18.47 3.45
C GLY A 42 -0.89 -17.72 4.19
N VAL A 43 -1.18 -16.46 4.53
CA VAL A 43 -0.32 -15.63 5.41
C VAL A 43 -0.72 -15.87 6.86
N MET A 44 0.24 -16.17 7.72
CA MET A 44 0.00 -16.33 9.16
C MET A 44 -0.32 -14.98 9.80
N ILE A 45 -1.08 -14.98 10.91
CA ILE A 45 -1.43 -13.73 11.61
C ILE A 45 -0.20 -12.90 12.01
N THR A 46 0.90 -13.57 12.34
CA THR A 46 2.19 -12.95 12.68
C THR A 46 2.94 -12.38 11.47
N GLU A 47 2.55 -12.76 10.25
CA GLU A 47 3.16 -12.33 8.99
C GLU A 47 2.39 -11.18 8.33
N ILE A 48 1.17 -10.84 8.80
CA ILE A 48 0.29 -9.85 8.16
C ILE A 48 1.00 -8.50 7.97
N ASN A 49 1.65 -7.98 9.02
CA ASN A 49 2.34 -6.70 8.94
C ASN A 49 3.51 -6.76 7.94
N LYS A 50 4.27 -7.87 7.93
CA LYS A 50 5.36 -8.07 6.98
C LYS A 50 4.86 -8.11 5.54
N ALA A 51 3.73 -8.78 5.31
CA ALA A 51 3.10 -8.88 4.01
C ALA A 51 2.65 -7.50 3.48
N ILE A 52 2.10 -6.65 4.34
CA ILE A 52 1.70 -5.28 3.98
C ILE A 52 2.93 -4.44 3.64
N GLU A 53 3.97 -4.49 4.48
CA GLU A 53 5.19 -3.70 4.33
C GLU A 53 5.98 -4.10 3.07
N VAL A 54 6.18 -5.40 2.85
CA VAL A 54 6.93 -5.90 1.69
C VAL A 54 6.22 -5.59 0.37
N ALA A 55 4.89 -5.53 0.38
CA ALA A 55 4.08 -5.12 -0.76
C ALA A 55 4.07 -3.59 -0.97
N GLY A 56 4.77 -2.82 -0.13
CA GLY A 56 4.90 -1.37 -0.26
C GLY A 56 3.68 -0.58 0.21
N PHE A 57 2.82 -1.19 1.04
CA PHE A 57 1.65 -0.50 1.60
C PHE A 57 1.91 -0.02 3.03
N ALA A 58 1.20 1.03 3.41
CA ALA A 58 1.14 1.52 4.79
C ALA A 58 -0.28 1.36 5.33
N LEU A 59 -0.40 0.80 6.53
CA LEU A 59 -1.68 0.71 7.22
C LEU A 59 -1.98 2.05 7.90
N VAL A 60 -3.03 2.72 7.44
CA VAL A 60 -3.51 3.99 8.02
C VAL A 60 -4.97 3.86 8.40
N SER A 61 -5.38 4.58 9.44
CA SER A 61 -6.78 4.63 9.86
C SER A 61 -7.59 5.50 8.88
N ARG A 62 -8.91 5.26 8.78
CA ARG A 62 -9.78 6.13 7.97
C ARG A 62 -9.74 7.59 8.42
N PRO A 63 -9.80 7.91 9.74
CA PRO A 63 -9.68 9.29 10.19
C PRO A 63 -8.40 9.99 9.74
N TYR A 64 -7.28 9.26 9.64
CA TYR A 64 -6.03 9.83 9.10
C TYR A 64 -6.21 10.29 7.66
N LEU A 65 -6.79 9.44 6.79
CA LEU A 65 -7.04 9.79 5.39
C LEU A 65 -8.10 10.89 5.25
N ASP A 66 -9.13 10.89 6.09
CA ASP A 66 -10.17 11.94 6.10
C ASP A 66 -9.60 13.31 6.50
N ALA A 67 -8.64 13.33 7.45
CA ALA A 67 -7.93 14.54 7.83
C ALA A 67 -7.10 15.09 6.66
N ILE A 68 -6.35 14.23 5.94
CA ILE A 68 -5.61 14.63 4.74
C ILE A 68 -6.55 15.18 3.67
N ALA A 69 -7.67 14.52 3.41
CA ALA A 69 -8.66 14.98 2.44
C ALA A 69 -9.23 16.36 2.81
N THR A 70 -9.47 16.60 4.10
CA THR A 70 -9.94 17.89 4.61
C THR A 70 -8.89 18.98 4.42
N LEU A 71 -7.62 18.69 4.76
CA LEU A 71 -6.51 19.62 4.54
C LEU A 71 -6.35 20.00 3.07
N CYS A 72 -6.48 19.03 2.16
CA CYS A 72 -6.43 19.28 0.73
C CYS A 72 -7.55 20.20 0.24
N LYS A 73 -8.76 20.11 0.84
CA LYS A 73 -9.88 21.02 0.54
C LYS A 73 -9.61 22.44 1.03
N VAL A 74 -9.17 22.60 2.28
CA VAL A 74 -9.01 23.94 2.89
C VAL A 74 -7.72 24.67 2.47
N GLY A 75 -7.08 24.22 1.39
CA GLY A 75 -5.98 24.94 0.76
C GLY A 75 -4.58 24.33 0.90
N ALA A 76 -4.38 23.21 1.61
CA ALA A 76 -3.05 22.57 1.64
C ALA A 76 -2.57 22.13 0.24
N ALA A 77 -3.52 21.87 -0.68
CA ALA A 77 -3.23 21.50 -2.07
C ALA A 77 -3.06 22.69 -3.02
N CYS A 78 -3.55 23.89 -2.68
CA CYS A 78 -3.48 25.07 -3.56
C CYS A 78 -2.61 26.16 -2.92
N GLU A 79 -1.48 26.46 -3.55
CA GLU A 79 -0.56 27.50 -3.06
C GLU A 79 -1.22 28.86 -2.92
N CYS A 80 -2.09 29.25 -3.86
CA CYS A 80 -2.83 30.51 -3.81
C CYS A 80 -3.74 30.59 -2.57
N ALA A 81 -4.38 29.48 -2.19
CA ALA A 81 -5.22 29.43 -0.99
C ALA A 81 -4.37 29.60 0.28
N ARG A 82 -3.18 28.99 0.34
CA ARG A 82 -2.22 29.16 1.46
C ARG A 82 -1.74 30.60 1.61
N GLN A 83 -1.61 31.31 0.49
CA GLN A 83 -1.22 32.72 0.46
C GLN A 83 -2.40 33.69 0.70
N GLY A 84 -3.61 33.19 0.96
CA GLY A 84 -4.80 34.01 1.19
C GLY A 84 -5.44 34.60 -0.08
N ALA A 85 -5.02 34.14 -1.27
CA ALA A 85 -5.53 34.61 -2.56
C ALA A 85 -6.78 33.82 -3.06
N GLY A 86 -7.28 32.88 -2.26
CA GLY A 86 -8.40 31.99 -2.63
C GLY A 86 -7.96 30.73 -3.37
N GLU A 87 -8.90 29.79 -3.55
CA GLU A 87 -8.65 28.50 -4.22
C GLU A 87 -8.56 28.66 -5.74
N CYS A 88 -7.50 28.08 -6.31
CA CYS A 88 -7.28 28.01 -7.74
C CYS A 88 -8.32 27.05 -8.39
N GLY A 89 -9.08 27.55 -9.36
CA GLY A 89 -10.07 26.75 -10.08
C GLY A 89 -11.49 26.78 -9.53
N VAL A 90 -11.78 27.61 -8.51
CA VAL A 90 -13.16 27.97 -8.16
C VAL A 90 -13.67 28.96 -9.21
N ARG A 91 -14.30 28.44 -10.26
CA ARG A 91 -15.16 29.20 -11.17
C ARG A 91 -16.51 28.53 -11.24
#